data_AF-A0A3Q7FB03-F1
#
_entry.id   AF-A0A3Q7FB03-F1
#
_cell.length_a   1.000
_cell.length_b   1.000
_cell.length_c   1.000
_cell.angle_alpha   90.00
_cell.angle_beta   90.00
_cell.angle_gamma   90.00
#
_symmetry.space_group_name_H-M   'P 1'
#
loop_
_entity.id
_entity.type
_entity.pdbx_description
1 polymer ?
#
loop_
_entity_poly.entity_id
_entity_poly.type
_entity_poly.pdbx_seq_one_letter_code
_entity_poly.pdbx_strand_id
1 'polypeptide(L)'
;MAPVASVGSLAPYVTGLSRALQRKGNLVEVILPKYASLNLNEVLGLREVEAEFHSYFNGQLHGNRIWTGVVCGIGVTFVEPLYYSAFFGCENIYGYSNDFERFTYFSRVSLDYIVKAGKQPDVLHIHNWETSIVGPLFWDVFVNQFQNAPSLLAISECHLYQCVEQPEKLALCGLDPYGLHCSDRLQDNNNSHLVNVLKFLHSMDYLQTNLSSFAVHHAGVVYSNNVIIMSSMQTKGQIIHARSHGLESTLTIHKDKLVVAPQGFNSSAWDPSVDKFLPQNYSADNMKGKSVCKVSLQQHLGLQEKASIVLVGFTLVEDTPAKVGCIFSDIFNIELENLKTLIWMASRRGVQFVFMSSAQTPGLNSALEYFEEEFKDENMRFLNKYDETLAHLVLAGSDIMLCPSFDDTVLQIPAQH
;
A
#
# COMPACT_ATOMS: atom_id res chain seq x y z
N MET A 1 -5.58 1.00 -6.08
CA MET A 1 -5.80 -0.31 -6.77
C MET A 1 -4.98 -0.29 -8.05
N ALA A 2 -4.08 -1.26 -8.21
CA ALA A 2 -3.25 -1.35 -9.41
C ALA A 2 -4.05 -1.91 -10.60
N PRO A 3 -3.81 -1.46 -11.85
CA PRO A 3 -2.78 -0.49 -12.26
C PRO A 3 -3.22 0.98 -12.21
N VAL A 4 -4.48 1.29 -11.86
CA VAL A 4 -5.04 2.65 -12.01
C VAL A 4 -4.42 3.65 -11.02
N ALA A 5 -4.21 3.23 -9.77
CA ALA A 5 -3.44 3.95 -8.76
C ALA A 5 -2.53 2.95 -8.06
N SER A 6 -1.24 3.04 -8.36
CA SER A 6 -0.20 2.13 -7.86
C SER A 6 0.71 2.85 -6.88
N VAL A 7 0.21 3.06 -5.66
CA VAL A 7 1.02 3.56 -4.54
C VAL A 7 1.08 2.48 -3.48
N GLY A 8 2.31 2.13 -3.15
CA GLY A 8 2.71 1.05 -2.26
C GLY A 8 2.08 -0.31 -2.51
N SER A 9 2.15 -1.19 -1.51
CA SER A 9 1.60 -2.56 -1.61
C SER A 9 0.10 -2.68 -1.56
N LEU A 10 -0.58 -1.70 -0.98
CA LEU A 10 -2.03 -1.78 -0.85
C LEU A 10 -2.70 -1.86 -2.21
N ALA A 11 -2.16 -1.12 -3.19
CA ALA A 11 -2.69 -1.09 -4.54
C ALA A 11 -2.72 -2.47 -5.22
N PRO A 12 -1.61 -3.22 -5.35
CA PRO A 12 -1.63 -4.58 -5.88
C PRO A 12 -2.36 -5.57 -4.96
N TYR A 13 -2.31 -5.39 -3.63
CA TYR A 13 -3.05 -6.22 -2.68
C TYR A 13 -4.56 -6.18 -2.93
N VAL A 14 -5.15 -4.99 -3.03
CA VAL A 14 -6.59 -4.80 -3.29
C VAL A 14 -6.98 -5.45 -4.62
N THR A 15 -6.16 -5.29 -5.68
CA THR A 15 -6.41 -5.95 -6.97
C THR A 15 -6.37 -7.46 -6.84
N GLY A 16 -5.36 -8.01 -6.17
CA GLY A 16 -5.17 -9.43 -5.95
C GLY A 16 -6.31 -10.07 -5.15
N LEU A 17 -6.65 -9.46 -4.01
CA LEU A 17 -7.75 -9.89 -3.15
C LEU A 17 -9.08 -9.88 -3.89
N SER A 18 -9.37 -8.78 -4.60
CA SER A 18 -10.64 -8.63 -5.32
C SER A 18 -10.82 -9.71 -6.38
N ARG A 19 -9.76 -10.01 -7.14
CA ARG A 19 -9.78 -11.09 -8.15
C ARG A 19 -9.90 -12.47 -7.52
N ALA A 20 -9.24 -12.71 -6.39
CA ALA A 20 -9.34 -13.99 -5.69
C ALA A 20 -10.77 -14.23 -5.18
N LEU A 21 -11.40 -13.21 -4.58
CA LEU A 21 -12.78 -13.27 -4.11
C LEU A 21 -13.77 -13.45 -5.28
N GLN A 22 -13.56 -12.75 -6.39
CA GLN A 22 -14.39 -12.91 -7.59
C GLN A 22 -14.30 -14.32 -8.18
N ARG A 23 -13.10 -14.91 -8.25
CA ARG A 23 -12.92 -16.31 -8.71
C ARG A 23 -13.62 -17.33 -7.81
N LYS A 24 -13.78 -17.02 -6.51
CA LYS A 24 -14.59 -17.82 -5.58
C LYS A 24 -16.11 -17.60 -5.73
N GLY A 25 -16.54 -16.81 -6.71
CA GLY A 25 -17.95 -16.57 -7.04
C GLY A 25 -18.59 -15.37 -6.34
N ASN A 26 -17.81 -14.54 -5.66
CA ASN A 26 -18.33 -13.36 -4.97
C ASN A 26 -18.44 -12.16 -5.92
N LEU A 27 -19.47 -11.34 -5.73
CA LEU A 27 -19.53 -10.02 -6.36
C LEU A 27 -18.62 -9.06 -5.59
N VAL A 28 -17.62 -8.51 -6.28
CA VAL A 28 -16.66 -7.60 -5.66
C VAL A 28 -16.66 -6.28 -6.39
N GLU A 29 -16.74 -5.19 -5.62
CA GLU A 29 -16.60 -3.83 -6.10
C GLU A 29 -15.61 -3.07 -5.24
N VAL A 30 -14.90 -2.12 -5.83
CA VAL A 30 -13.92 -1.26 -5.15
C VAL A 30 -14.30 0.20 -5.35
N ILE A 31 -14.41 0.96 -4.25
CA ILE A 31 -14.62 2.40 -4.29
C ILE A 31 -13.29 3.10 -4.05
N LEU A 32 -12.94 4.08 -4.87
CA LEU A 32 -11.69 4.83 -4.82
C LEU A 32 -11.95 6.34 -4.95
N PRO A 33 -11.09 7.20 -4.40
CA PRO A 33 -11.07 8.60 -4.80
C PRO A 33 -10.68 8.71 -6.28
N LYS A 34 -11.25 9.68 -7.00
CA LYS A 34 -10.83 10.01 -8.36
C LYS A 34 -9.56 10.88 -8.31
N TYR A 35 -8.40 10.27 -8.02
CA TYR A 35 -7.13 10.98 -7.99
C TYR A 35 -6.78 11.57 -9.36
N ALA A 36 -6.12 12.72 -9.37
CA ALA A 36 -5.58 13.33 -10.60
C ALA A 36 -4.54 12.43 -11.28
N SER A 37 -3.82 11.61 -10.51
CA SER A 37 -2.80 10.67 -10.98
C SER A 37 -3.36 9.33 -11.50
N LEU A 38 -4.68 9.15 -11.56
CA LEU A 38 -5.26 7.90 -12.06
C LEU A 38 -4.93 7.66 -13.53
N ASN A 39 -4.41 6.47 -13.85
CA ASN A 39 -4.30 6.02 -15.23
C ASN A 39 -5.68 5.53 -15.75
N LEU A 40 -6.51 6.48 -16.21
CA LEU A 40 -7.87 6.19 -16.66
C LEU A 40 -7.94 5.31 -17.93
N ASN A 41 -6.85 5.17 -18.68
CA ASN A 41 -6.81 4.28 -19.85
C ASN A 41 -6.98 2.80 -19.47
N GLU A 42 -6.65 2.46 -18.22
CA GLU A 42 -6.81 1.11 -17.67
C GLU A 42 -8.24 0.82 -17.18
N VAL A 43 -9.13 1.82 -17.25
CA VAL A 43 -10.52 1.68 -16.81
C VAL A 43 -11.43 1.45 -18.01
N LEU A 44 -11.93 0.22 -18.13
CA LEU A 44 -12.87 -0.15 -19.19
C LEU A 44 -14.27 0.38 -18.88
N GLY A 45 -14.89 1.02 -19.87
CA GLY A 45 -16.28 1.49 -19.77
C GLY A 45 -16.49 2.59 -18.73
N LEU A 46 -15.48 3.42 -18.48
CA LEU A 46 -15.57 4.56 -17.57
C LEU A 46 -16.71 5.49 -17.99
N ARG A 47 -17.67 5.71 -17.08
CA ARG A 47 -18.81 6.62 -17.30
C ARG A 47 -19.24 7.30 -16.01
N GLU A 48 -19.71 8.53 -16.15
CA GLU A 48 -20.37 9.25 -15.06
C GLU A 48 -21.77 8.67 -14.82
N VAL A 49 -22.16 8.55 -13.56
CA VAL A 49 -23.52 8.18 -13.16
C VAL A 49 -24.37 9.45 -13.17
N GLU A 50 -25.40 9.48 -14.01
CA GLU A 50 -26.35 10.61 -14.12
C GLU A 50 -27.30 10.66 -12.92
N ALA A 51 -26.78 10.99 -11.75
CA ALA A 51 -27.55 11.22 -10.54
C ALA A 51 -26.82 12.22 -9.63
N GLU A 52 -27.59 13.02 -8.91
CA GLU A 52 -27.02 13.93 -7.92
C GLU A 52 -26.60 13.16 -6.67
N PHE A 53 -25.33 13.22 -6.26
CA PHE A 53 -24.88 12.66 -4.99
C PHE A 53 -24.45 13.79 -4.07
N HIS A 54 -25.05 13.86 -2.88
CA HIS A 54 -24.75 14.87 -1.87
C HIS A 54 -24.36 14.17 -0.57
N SER A 55 -23.30 14.67 0.06
CA SER A 55 -22.78 14.13 1.32
C SER A 55 -22.55 15.24 2.32
N TYR A 56 -22.82 14.94 3.59
CA TYR A 56 -22.54 15.87 4.67
C TYR A 56 -21.04 16.00 4.87
N PHE A 57 -20.55 17.24 4.89
CA PHE A 57 -19.22 17.55 5.40
C PHE A 57 -19.19 18.96 5.99
N ASN A 58 -18.52 19.14 7.12
CA ASN A 58 -18.28 20.43 7.76
C ASN A 58 -19.53 21.32 7.88
N GLY A 59 -20.66 20.74 8.30
CA GLY A 59 -21.92 21.46 8.51
C GLY A 59 -22.79 21.67 7.27
N GLN A 60 -22.38 21.21 6.08
CA GLN A 60 -23.12 21.42 4.83
C GLN A 60 -23.21 20.16 3.98
N LEU A 61 -24.13 20.15 3.01
CA LEU A 61 -24.20 19.10 1.99
C LEU A 61 -23.39 19.53 0.77
N HIS A 62 -22.46 18.68 0.34
CA HIS A 62 -21.60 18.92 -0.82
C HIS A 62 -21.89 17.92 -1.92
N GLY A 63 -21.96 18.42 -3.16
CA GLY A 63 -22.18 17.61 -4.35
C GLY A 63 -20.94 16.81 -4.76
N ASN A 64 -21.17 15.62 -5.32
CA ASN A 64 -20.16 14.69 -5.79
C ASN A 64 -20.56 14.12 -7.15
N ARG A 65 -19.59 13.93 -8.03
CA ARG A 65 -19.73 13.12 -9.23
C ARG A 65 -19.25 11.70 -8.94
N ILE A 66 -20.04 10.74 -9.39
CA ILE A 66 -19.72 9.32 -9.25
C ILE A 66 -19.44 8.76 -10.63
N TRP A 67 -18.30 8.08 -10.75
CA TRP A 67 -17.91 7.42 -11.98
C TRP A 67 -17.87 5.91 -11.76
N THR A 68 -18.25 5.14 -12.76
CA THR A 68 -18.21 3.68 -12.71
C THR A 68 -17.41 3.14 -13.88
N GLY A 69 -16.71 2.03 -13.67
CA GLY A 69 -15.94 1.35 -14.70
C GLY A 69 -15.51 -0.04 -14.26
N VAL A 70 -14.64 -0.67 -15.04
CA VAL A 70 -14.10 -2.00 -14.75
C VAL A 70 -12.59 -2.00 -14.86
N VAL A 71 -11.90 -2.54 -13.86
CA VAL A 71 -10.44 -2.67 -13.81
C VAL A 71 -10.10 -4.12 -13.50
N CYS A 72 -9.33 -4.77 -14.38
CA CYS A 72 -8.96 -6.18 -14.23
C CYS A 72 -10.14 -7.14 -13.98
N GLY A 73 -11.34 -6.82 -14.51
CA GLY A 73 -12.57 -7.58 -14.31
C GLY A 73 -13.36 -7.23 -13.04
N ILE A 74 -12.87 -6.31 -12.21
CA ILE A 74 -13.51 -5.85 -10.97
C ILE A 74 -14.26 -4.55 -11.23
N GLY A 75 -15.50 -4.44 -10.73
CA GLY A 75 -16.26 -3.20 -10.79
C GLY A 75 -15.62 -2.14 -9.90
N VAL A 76 -15.37 -0.96 -10.45
CA VAL A 76 -14.79 0.17 -9.71
C VAL A 76 -15.74 1.36 -9.71
N THR A 77 -15.81 2.05 -8.58
CA THR A 77 -16.49 3.34 -8.45
C THR A 77 -15.47 4.41 -8.05
N PHE A 78 -15.46 5.54 -8.75
CA PHE A 78 -14.64 6.69 -8.39
C PHE A 78 -15.48 7.85 -7.87
N VAL A 79 -15.03 8.43 -6.76
CA VAL A 79 -15.65 9.60 -6.13
C VAL A 79 -14.89 10.86 -6.52
N GLU A 80 -15.58 11.82 -7.13
CA GLU A 80 -15.05 13.13 -7.50
C GLU A 80 -15.83 14.24 -6.77
N PRO A 81 -15.25 14.88 -5.75
CA PRO A 81 -15.88 15.99 -5.04
C PRO A 81 -16.03 17.22 -5.95
N LEU A 82 -17.19 17.88 -5.95
CA LEU A 82 -17.39 19.12 -6.72
C LEU A 82 -16.85 20.35 -5.99
N TYR A 83 -17.16 20.49 -4.70
CA TYR A 83 -16.72 21.63 -3.89
C TYR A 83 -15.26 21.46 -3.43
N TYR A 84 -14.92 20.28 -2.90
CA TYR A 84 -13.58 19.93 -2.45
C TYR A 84 -12.75 19.29 -3.56
N SER A 85 -12.85 19.78 -4.80
CA SER A 85 -12.19 19.19 -5.97
C SER A 85 -10.66 19.09 -5.82
N ALA A 86 -10.06 19.99 -5.04
CA ALA A 86 -8.63 19.96 -4.70
C ALA A 86 -8.23 18.77 -3.81
N PHE A 87 -9.15 18.11 -3.08
CA PHE A 87 -8.80 17.00 -2.18
C PHE A 87 -8.12 15.85 -2.91
N PHE A 88 -8.54 15.50 -4.13
CA PHE A 88 -7.91 14.42 -4.89
C PHE A 88 -7.24 14.93 -6.17
N GLY A 89 -7.10 16.26 -6.30
CA GLY A 89 -6.43 16.93 -7.40
C GLY A 89 -4.91 17.08 -7.24
N CYS A 90 -4.34 16.62 -6.12
CA CYS A 90 -2.92 16.76 -5.80
C CYS A 90 -2.03 15.74 -6.55
N GLU A 91 -0.74 16.03 -6.65
CA GLU A 91 0.25 15.17 -7.32
C GLU A 91 0.43 13.82 -6.59
N ASN A 92 0.56 13.85 -5.26
CA ASN A 92 0.73 12.65 -4.43
C ASN A 92 -0.62 12.16 -3.88
N ILE A 93 -0.69 10.88 -3.50
CA ILE A 93 -1.89 10.30 -2.90
C ILE A 93 -2.02 10.72 -1.43
N TYR A 94 -0.93 10.67 -0.66
CA TYR A 94 -0.83 11.04 0.75
C TYR A 94 0.39 11.94 0.98
N GLY A 95 0.62 12.36 2.23
CA GLY A 95 1.74 13.24 2.59
C GLY A 95 1.31 14.67 2.90
N TYR A 96 0.01 14.95 2.93
CA TYR A 96 -0.51 16.31 3.08
C TYR A 96 -1.01 16.57 4.50
N SER A 97 -0.95 17.82 4.94
CA SER A 97 -1.40 18.22 6.28
C SER A 97 -2.91 18.07 6.49
N ASN A 98 -3.68 17.98 5.41
CA ASN A 98 -5.14 17.82 5.41
C ASN A 98 -5.58 16.40 5.04
N ASP A 99 -4.68 15.43 5.11
CA ASP A 99 -4.94 14.03 4.78
C ASP A 99 -6.12 13.44 5.57
N PHE A 100 -6.22 13.77 6.86
CA PHE A 100 -7.36 13.36 7.67
C PHE A 100 -8.68 13.81 7.06
N GLU A 101 -8.80 15.09 6.70
CA GLU A 101 -10.02 15.67 6.13
C GLU A 101 -10.35 15.06 4.77
N ARG A 102 -9.34 14.86 3.92
CA ARG A 102 -9.48 14.26 2.57
C ARG A 102 -10.10 12.87 2.68
N PHE A 103 -9.50 12.01 3.49
CA PHE A 103 -9.90 10.62 3.63
C PHE A 103 -11.19 10.44 4.46
N THR A 104 -11.44 11.35 5.39
CA THR A 104 -12.71 11.45 6.10
C THR A 104 -13.86 11.83 5.16
N TYR A 105 -13.64 12.80 4.27
CA TYR A 105 -14.61 13.16 3.23
C TYR A 105 -14.90 11.96 2.32
N PHE A 106 -13.85 11.30 1.82
CA PHE A 106 -14.00 10.12 0.96
C PHE A 106 -14.79 8.98 1.63
N SER A 107 -14.46 8.67 2.88
CA SER A 107 -15.14 7.62 3.66
C SER A 107 -16.63 7.91 3.82
N ARG A 108 -16.97 9.18 4.12
CA ARG A 108 -18.36 9.63 4.24
C ARG A 108 -19.12 9.52 2.92
N VAL A 109 -18.54 10.03 1.82
CA VAL A 109 -19.16 9.95 0.49
C VAL A 109 -19.34 8.52 0.02
N SER A 110 -18.40 7.63 0.33
CA SER A 110 -18.47 6.22 -0.04
C SER A 110 -19.68 5.53 0.59
N LEU A 111 -19.95 5.78 1.88
CA LEU A 111 -21.14 5.25 2.56
C LEU A 111 -22.44 5.87 2.04
N ASP A 112 -22.47 7.20 1.83
CA ASP A 112 -23.63 7.87 1.22
C ASP A 112 -23.93 7.31 -0.19
N TYR A 113 -22.89 7.03 -1.00
CA TYR A 113 -23.04 6.38 -2.29
C TYR A 113 -23.60 4.97 -2.17
N ILE A 114 -23.06 4.13 -1.28
CA ILE A 114 -23.53 2.74 -1.09
C ILE A 114 -25.03 2.74 -0.78
N VAL A 115 -25.47 3.57 0.17
CA VAL A 115 -26.89 3.63 0.54
C VAL A 115 -27.72 4.22 -0.60
N LYS A 116 -27.30 5.33 -1.20
CA LYS A 116 -28.08 5.99 -2.25
C LYS A 116 -28.22 5.15 -3.52
N ALA A 117 -27.19 4.34 -3.83
CA ALA A 117 -27.23 3.37 -4.90
C ALA A 117 -28.07 2.12 -4.57
N GLY A 118 -28.60 2.01 -3.35
CA GLY A 118 -29.39 0.86 -2.90
C GLY A 118 -28.57 -0.42 -2.74
N LYS A 119 -27.25 -0.32 -2.59
CA LYS A 119 -26.36 -1.47 -2.45
C LYS A 119 -26.52 -2.08 -1.05
N GLN A 120 -26.57 -3.40 -1.00
CA GLN A 120 -26.65 -4.18 0.25
C GLN A 120 -25.49 -5.19 0.26
N PRO A 121 -24.25 -4.74 0.53
CA PRO A 121 -23.12 -5.66 0.62
C PRO A 121 -23.28 -6.57 1.84
N ASP A 122 -22.83 -7.82 1.73
CA ASP A 122 -22.75 -8.73 2.89
C ASP A 122 -21.52 -8.40 3.77
N VAL A 123 -20.45 -7.89 3.15
CA VAL A 123 -19.20 -7.54 3.82
C VAL A 123 -18.69 -6.20 3.29
N LEU A 124 -18.30 -5.31 4.20
CA LEU A 124 -17.63 -4.05 3.87
C LEU A 124 -16.16 -4.15 4.28
N HIS A 125 -15.26 -4.10 3.30
CA HIS A 125 -13.83 -4.08 3.56
C HIS A 125 -13.35 -2.64 3.74
N ILE A 126 -12.66 -2.37 4.84
CA ILE A 126 -11.97 -1.10 5.07
C ILE A 126 -10.48 -1.36 5.06
N HIS A 127 -9.78 -0.64 4.20
CA HIS A 127 -8.36 -0.81 3.92
C HIS A 127 -7.59 0.37 4.50
N ASN A 128 -6.63 0.04 5.36
CA ASN A 128 -5.75 0.97 6.02
C ASN A 128 -6.48 2.11 6.76
N TRP A 129 -5.79 3.22 7.01
CA TRP A 129 -6.29 4.31 7.84
C TRP A 129 -7.21 5.23 7.08
N GLU A 130 -6.94 5.37 5.79
CA GLU A 130 -7.65 6.20 4.82
C GLU A 130 -9.15 5.90 4.83
N THR A 131 -9.53 4.68 5.21
CA THR A 131 -10.94 4.27 5.32
C THR A 131 -11.34 3.83 6.73
N SER A 132 -10.48 3.97 7.73
CA SER A 132 -10.76 3.48 9.10
C SER A 132 -11.94 4.20 9.78
N ILE A 133 -12.17 5.47 9.45
CA ILE A 133 -13.30 6.27 9.95
C ILE A 133 -14.67 5.75 9.47
N VAL A 134 -14.68 4.89 8.43
CA VAL A 134 -15.89 4.16 8.01
C VAL A 134 -16.48 3.36 9.17
N GLY A 135 -15.65 2.83 10.09
CA GLY A 135 -16.13 2.08 11.26
C GLY A 135 -17.14 2.86 12.12
N PRO A 136 -16.73 3.93 12.79
CA PRO A 136 -17.67 4.75 13.58
C PRO A 136 -18.79 5.36 12.72
N LEU A 137 -18.50 5.82 11.49
CA LEU A 137 -19.53 6.33 10.58
C LEU A 137 -20.62 5.29 10.30
N PHE A 138 -20.22 4.05 10.02
CA PHE A 138 -21.14 2.98 9.72
C PHE A 138 -22.09 2.73 10.90
N TRP A 139 -21.55 2.55 12.11
CA TRP A 139 -22.38 2.22 13.28
C TRP A 139 -23.24 3.38 13.78
N ASP A 140 -22.74 4.62 13.74
CA ASP A 140 -23.45 5.75 14.33
C ASP A 140 -24.43 6.42 13.33
N VAL A 141 -24.14 6.36 12.03
CA VAL A 141 -24.88 7.11 11.00
C VAL A 141 -25.60 6.22 10.00
N PHE A 142 -24.99 5.12 9.56
CA PHE A 142 -25.46 4.38 8.38
C PHE A 142 -26.11 3.03 8.65
N VAL A 143 -25.86 2.39 9.79
CA VAL A 143 -26.29 1.00 10.06
C VAL A 143 -27.80 0.80 9.86
N ASN A 144 -28.61 1.79 10.25
CA ASN A 144 -30.07 1.74 10.13
C ASN A 144 -30.59 1.92 8.69
N GLN A 145 -29.71 2.23 7.74
CA GLN A 145 -30.03 2.39 6.32
C GLN A 145 -29.80 1.09 5.52
N PHE A 146 -29.27 0.04 6.16
CA PHE A 146 -29.10 -1.29 5.59
C PHE A 146 -30.19 -2.23 6.09
N GLN A 147 -30.69 -3.12 5.22
CA GLN A 147 -31.69 -4.13 5.59
C GLN A 147 -31.08 -5.18 6.51
N ASN A 148 -29.87 -5.62 6.18
CA ASN A 148 -29.01 -6.45 7.01
C ASN A 148 -27.67 -5.72 7.14
N ALA A 149 -27.19 -5.55 8.38
CA ALA A 149 -25.93 -4.87 8.61
C ALA A 149 -24.77 -5.71 8.01
N PRO A 150 -23.98 -5.17 7.06
CA PRO A 150 -22.78 -5.86 6.58
C PRO A 150 -21.82 -6.18 7.71
N SER A 151 -21.09 -7.28 7.57
CA SER A 151 -19.91 -7.52 8.39
C SER A 151 -18.81 -6.54 7.98
N LEU A 152 -18.32 -5.74 8.92
CA LEU A 152 -17.19 -4.84 8.70
C LEU A 152 -15.87 -5.60 8.91
N LEU A 153 -15.03 -5.62 7.87
CA LEU A 153 -13.72 -6.26 7.89
C LEU A 153 -12.63 -5.20 7.70
N ALA A 154 -11.83 -4.96 8.74
CA ALA A 154 -10.65 -4.12 8.62
C ALA A 154 -9.47 -4.92 8.09
N ILE A 155 -8.74 -4.36 7.14
CA ILE A 155 -7.49 -4.89 6.63
C ILE A 155 -6.43 -3.81 6.79
N SER A 156 -5.40 -4.09 7.57
CA SER A 156 -4.31 -3.16 7.87
C SER A 156 -3.01 -3.72 7.31
N GLU A 157 -2.42 -2.95 6.39
CA GLU A 157 -1.00 -3.04 6.08
C GLU A 157 -0.21 -2.27 7.14
N CYS A 158 1.02 -2.72 7.33
CA CYS A 158 1.92 -2.21 8.35
C CYS A 158 2.72 -1.02 7.79
N HIS A 159 2.08 0.15 7.63
CA HIS A 159 2.74 1.33 7.05
C HIS A 159 2.69 2.58 7.93
N LEU A 160 3.74 3.38 7.81
CA LEU A 160 4.08 4.50 8.69
C LEU A 160 3.16 5.73 8.52
N TYR A 161 2.03 5.82 9.23
CA TYR A 161 1.35 7.11 9.43
C TYR A 161 0.59 7.18 10.77
N GLN A 162 0.76 8.25 11.57
CA GLN A 162 -0.19 8.58 12.66
C GLN A 162 -1.27 9.53 12.14
N CYS A 163 -2.51 9.24 12.47
CA CYS A 163 -3.62 10.17 12.34
C CYS A 163 -4.30 10.25 13.71
N VAL A 164 -3.58 10.96 14.57
CA VAL A 164 -4.05 11.42 15.86
C VAL A 164 -4.49 12.87 15.64
N GLU A 165 -5.73 13.17 16.00
CA GLU A 165 -6.38 14.42 15.65
C GLU A 165 -7.14 15.00 16.83
N GLN A 166 -7.53 16.27 16.71
CA GLN A 166 -8.42 16.89 17.69
C GLN A 166 -9.83 16.29 17.58
N PRO A 167 -10.51 15.98 18.70
CA PRO A 167 -11.83 15.34 18.69
C PRO A 167 -12.86 16.08 17.81
N GLU A 168 -12.80 17.42 17.77
CA GLU A 168 -13.71 18.27 17.01
C GLU A 168 -13.68 17.96 15.51
N LYS A 169 -12.56 17.46 14.98
CA LYS A 169 -12.48 17.09 13.57
C LYS A 169 -13.40 15.93 13.20
N LEU A 170 -13.85 15.11 14.16
CA LEU A 170 -14.85 14.06 13.90
C LEU A 170 -16.19 14.66 13.42
N ALA A 171 -16.54 15.86 13.90
CA ALA A 171 -17.75 16.55 13.49
C ALA A 171 -17.75 16.92 12.00
N LEU A 172 -16.58 16.98 11.34
CA LEU A 172 -16.49 17.23 9.91
C LEU A 172 -17.31 16.22 9.10
N CYS A 173 -17.35 14.96 9.50
CA CYS A 173 -18.16 13.93 8.81
C CYS A 173 -19.50 13.64 9.49
N GLY A 174 -19.89 14.45 10.48
CA GLY A 174 -21.18 14.32 11.18
C GLY A 174 -21.18 13.30 12.30
N LEU A 175 -20.00 12.86 12.75
CA LEU A 175 -19.84 12.08 13.97
C LEU A 175 -19.90 12.98 15.20
N ASP A 176 -20.29 12.44 16.36
CA ASP A 176 -20.28 13.16 17.63
C ASP A 176 -18.89 13.08 18.31
N PRO A 177 -18.14 14.19 18.41
CA PRO A 177 -16.85 14.21 19.08
C PRO A 177 -16.92 13.74 20.53
N TYR A 178 -17.95 14.15 21.27
CA TYR A 178 -18.03 13.92 22.71
C TYR A 178 -18.35 12.46 23.02
N GLY A 179 -19.27 11.85 22.27
CA GLY A 179 -19.60 10.43 22.41
C GLY A 179 -18.45 9.51 22.02
N LEU A 180 -17.62 9.90 21.05
CA LEU A 180 -16.52 9.08 20.54
C LEU A 180 -15.20 9.29 21.28
N HIS A 181 -15.03 10.39 22.01
CA HIS A 181 -13.83 10.70 22.77
C HIS A 181 -13.80 10.02 24.14
N CYS A 182 -13.87 8.69 24.13
CA CYS A 182 -13.73 7.85 25.32
C CYS A 182 -12.82 6.65 25.05
N SER A 183 -12.25 6.09 26.13
CA SER A 183 -11.16 5.09 26.08
C SER A 183 -11.54 3.77 25.39
N ASP A 184 -12.83 3.41 25.41
CA ASP A 184 -13.36 2.24 24.71
C ASP A 184 -13.69 2.52 23.24
N ARG A 185 -13.60 3.79 22.81
CA ARG A 185 -13.95 4.25 21.46
C ARG A 185 -12.74 4.80 20.72
N LEU A 186 -12.63 6.11 20.51
CA LEU A 186 -11.56 6.73 19.71
C LEU A 186 -10.57 7.54 20.54
N GLN A 187 -10.66 7.58 21.88
CA GLN A 187 -9.67 8.32 22.67
C GLN A 187 -8.28 7.68 22.53
N ASP A 188 -7.24 8.50 22.31
CA ASP A 188 -5.88 7.98 22.26
C ASP A 188 -5.42 7.50 23.65
N ASN A 189 -4.86 6.29 23.74
CA ASN A 189 -4.42 5.73 25.02
C ASN A 189 -3.21 6.47 25.62
N ASN A 190 -2.44 7.23 24.83
CA ASN A 190 -1.26 7.96 25.33
C ASN A 190 -1.57 9.45 25.53
N ASN A 191 -2.41 10.02 24.65
CA ASN A 191 -2.79 11.43 24.62
C ASN A 191 -4.31 11.54 24.79
N SER A 192 -4.79 11.43 26.03
CA SER A 192 -6.23 11.37 26.33
C SER A 192 -7.06 12.58 25.86
N HIS A 193 -6.44 13.68 25.45
CA HIS A 193 -7.11 14.86 24.89
C HIS A 193 -7.34 14.77 23.38
N LEU A 194 -6.76 13.76 22.71
CA LEU A 194 -6.86 13.57 21.26
C LEU A 194 -7.74 12.36 20.95
N VAL A 195 -8.23 12.34 19.71
CA VAL A 195 -8.79 11.14 19.11
C VAL A 195 -7.76 10.45 18.23
N ASN A 196 -7.83 9.14 18.24
CA ASN A 196 -6.98 8.24 17.53
C ASN A 196 -7.85 7.49 16.52
N VAL A 197 -7.88 8.01 15.29
CA VAL A 197 -8.42 7.26 14.15
C VAL A 197 -7.38 6.22 13.70
N LEU A 198 -6.11 6.53 13.97
CA LEU A 198 -4.91 5.79 13.68
C LEU A 198 -3.95 5.75 14.86
N LYS A 199 -3.53 4.56 15.29
CA LYS A 199 -2.41 4.46 16.21
C LYS A 199 -1.19 3.94 15.49
N PHE A 200 -0.12 4.70 15.64
CA PHE A 200 1.15 4.50 14.96
C PHE A 200 2.26 4.12 15.93
N LEU A 201 3.23 3.38 15.41
CA LEU A 201 4.56 3.18 15.96
C LEU A 201 5.49 4.33 15.58
N HIS A 202 5.66 5.31 16.48
CA HIS A 202 6.87 6.15 16.46
C HIS A 202 7.78 5.59 17.54
N SER A 203 8.72 4.74 17.15
CA SER A 203 9.94 4.61 17.93
C SER A 203 10.83 5.79 17.54
N MET A 204 10.84 6.83 18.36
CA MET A 204 11.94 7.79 18.33
C MET A 204 13.06 7.37 19.29
N ASP A 205 13.41 6.08 19.32
CA ASP A 205 14.68 5.66 19.90
C ASP A 205 15.77 5.91 18.86
N TYR A 206 16.31 7.14 18.86
CA TYR A 206 17.41 7.62 18.01
C TYR A 206 18.72 6.80 18.12
N LEU A 207 18.74 5.73 18.93
CA LEU A 207 19.93 4.96 19.29
C LEU A 207 19.75 3.42 19.31
N GLN A 208 18.65 2.84 18.83
CA GLN A 208 18.54 1.38 18.74
C GLN A 208 18.29 0.87 17.32
N THR A 209 19.20 -0.01 16.91
CA THR A 209 19.36 -0.66 15.62
C THR A 209 18.16 -1.55 15.25
N ASN A 210 17.70 -1.46 14.00
CA ASN A 210 16.79 -2.40 13.31
C ASN A 210 15.40 -2.60 13.95
N LEU A 211 14.54 -1.58 13.93
CA LEU A 211 13.16 -1.68 14.41
C LEU A 211 12.16 -1.31 13.30
N SER A 212 11.29 -2.26 12.97
CA SER A 212 10.19 -2.13 12.02
C SER A 212 9.00 -1.36 12.63
N SER A 213 8.58 -0.35 11.88
CA SER A 213 7.36 0.48 11.90
C SER A 213 5.95 -0.14 11.93
N PHE A 214 5.28 -0.45 13.05
CA PHE A 214 3.90 -1.00 13.02
C PHE A 214 2.77 0.06 13.15
N ALA A 215 1.91 0.20 12.14
CA ALA A 215 0.65 0.92 12.29
C ALA A 215 -0.54 -0.03 12.35
N VAL A 216 -1.49 0.26 13.25
CA VAL A 216 -2.78 -0.43 13.31
C VAL A 216 -3.87 0.62 13.54
N HIS A 217 -4.93 0.59 12.73
CA HIS A 217 -6.01 1.56 12.81
C HIS A 217 -6.92 1.28 13.99
N HIS A 218 -6.95 2.20 14.97
CA HIS A 218 -7.71 2.04 16.21
C HIS A 218 -9.23 1.98 15.93
N ALA A 219 -9.75 2.87 15.08
CA ALA A 219 -11.14 2.81 14.63
C ALA A 219 -11.47 1.50 13.89
N GLY A 220 -10.57 1.04 13.02
CA GLY A 220 -10.70 -0.26 12.36
C GLY A 220 -10.73 -1.43 13.35
N VAL A 221 -9.87 -1.38 14.37
CA VAL A 221 -9.82 -2.41 15.43
C VAL A 221 -11.06 -2.37 16.31
N VAL A 222 -11.53 -1.20 16.75
CA VAL A 222 -12.65 -1.10 17.68
C VAL A 222 -13.96 -1.46 16.99
N TYR A 223 -14.22 -0.91 15.81
CA TYR A 223 -15.55 -0.98 15.17
C TYR A 223 -15.73 -2.14 14.18
N SER A 224 -14.67 -2.81 13.73
CA SER A 224 -14.83 -3.93 12.79
C SER A 224 -15.22 -5.22 13.49
N ASN A 225 -15.97 -6.08 12.78
CA ASN A 225 -16.29 -7.43 13.25
C ASN A 225 -15.05 -8.33 13.26
N ASN A 226 -14.19 -8.18 12.24
CA ASN A 226 -12.91 -8.86 12.13
C ASN A 226 -11.83 -7.88 11.66
N VAL A 227 -10.58 -8.16 12.04
CA VAL A 227 -9.42 -7.35 11.66
C VAL A 227 -8.35 -8.29 11.13
N ILE A 228 -7.89 -8.05 9.92
CA ILE A 228 -6.75 -8.74 9.31
C ILE A 228 -5.57 -7.79 9.36
N ILE A 229 -4.50 -8.21 10.04
CA ILE A 229 -3.21 -7.53 10.04
C ILE A 229 -2.29 -8.31 9.10
N MET A 230 -1.80 -7.62 8.08
CA MET A 230 -0.92 -8.21 7.09
C MET A 230 0.53 -8.21 7.58
N SER A 231 1.04 -9.38 7.95
CA SER A 231 2.43 -9.55 8.38
C SER A 231 2.94 -10.96 8.05
N SER A 232 4.12 -11.04 7.43
CA SER A 232 4.80 -12.30 7.10
C SER A 232 5.82 -12.74 8.16
N MET A 233 6.18 -11.85 9.08
CA MET A 233 7.22 -12.08 10.08
C MET A 233 6.68 -12.21 11.50
N GLN A 234 5.60 -11.50 11.81
CA GLN A 234 5.12 -11.39 13.18
C GLN A 234 3.92 -12.27 13.45
N THR A 235 3.93 -12.87 14.62
CA THR A 235 2.77 -13.57 15.17
C THR A 235 1.79 -12.59 15.82
N LYS A 236 0.54 -13.01 15.97
CA LYS A 236 -0.48 -12.29 16.73
C LYS A 236 -0.02 -11.89 18.14
N GLY A 237 0.70 -12.79 18.83
CA GLY A 237 1.24 -12.50 20.17
C GLY A 237 2.30 -11.41 20.14
N GLN A 238 3.17 -11.39 19.13
CA GLN A 238 4.14 -10.31 18.94
C GLN A 238 3.46 -8.99 18.61
N ILE A 239 2.44 -8.97 17.76
CA ILE A 239 1.70 -7.73 17.45
C ILE A 239 0.99 -7.17 18.70
N ILE A 240 0.45 -8.05 19.55
CA ILE A 240 -0.23 -7.64 20.79
C ILE A 240 0.77 -7.16 21.86
N HIS A 241 1.88 -7.87 22.07
CA HIS A 241 2.78 -7.67 23.22
C HIS A 241 4.11 -6.98 22.89
N ALA A 242 4.60 -7.03 21.65
CA ALA A 242 5.86 -6.39 21.28
C ALA A 242 5.61 -4.90 21.05
N ARG A 243 5.84 -4.10 22.11
CA ARG A 243 5.88 -2.63 22.07
C ARG A 243 4.75 -2.05 21.22
N SER A 244 3.50 -2.32 21.55
CA SER A 244 2.32 -1.83 20.80
C SER A 244 2.11 -0.31 20.92
N HIS A 245 3.12 0.45 21.38
CA HIS A 245 3.13 1.91 21.57
C HIS A 245 1.87 2.45 22.25
N GLY A 246 1.33 1.67 23.20
CA GLY A 246 0.11 1.98 23.96
C GLY A 246 -1.19 1.42 23.35
N LEU A 247 -1.15 0.59 22.32
CA LEU A 247 -2.29 -0.19 21.83
C LEU A 247 -2.48 -1.53 22.54
N GLU A 248 -1.54 -1.93 23.40
CA GLU A 248 -1.56 -3.26 24.02
C GLU A 248 -2.91 -3.52 24.68
N SER A 249 -3.45 -2.53 25.41
CA SER A 249 -4.78 -2.60 26.00
C SER A 249 -5.87 -2.84 24.94
N THR A 250 -5.95 -2.00 23.90
CA THR A 250 -6.97 -2.09 22.83
C THR A 250 -6.87 -3.40 22.05
N LEU A 251 -5.66 -3.80 21.64
CA LEU A 251 -5.43 -5.05 20.90
C LEU A 251 -5.67 -6.28 21.77
N THR A 252 -5.36 -6.21 23.06
CA THR A 252 -5.68 -7.29 24.01
C THR A 252 -7.18 -7.44 24.20
N ILE A 253 -7.92 -6.33 24.34
CA ILE A 253 -9.39 -6.33 24.43
C ILE A 253 -10.01 -6.95 23.18
N HIS A 254 -9.49 -6.59 22.00
CA HIS A 254 -10.03 -7.03 20.71
C HIS A 254 -9.33 -8.25 20.12
N LYS A 255 -8.51 -8.97 20.91
CA LYS A 255 -7.64 -10.02 20.39
C LYS A 255 -8.39 -11.08 19.60
N ASP A 256 -9.61 -11.45 19.99
CA ASP A 256 -10.31 -12.60 19.42
C ASP A 256 -10.71 -12.38 17.96
N LYS A 257 -10.93 -11.13 17.56
CA LYS A 257 -11.24 -10.75 16.17
C LYS A 257 -10.01 -10.36 15.33
N LEU A 258 -8.81 -10.37 15.93
CA LEU A 258 -7.56 -10.13 15.21
C LEU A 258 -7.08 -11.42 14.54
N VAL A 259 -6.85 -11.35 13.24
CA VAL A 259 -6.23 -12.39 12.42
C VAL A 259 -4.96 -11.80 11.83
N VAL A 260 -3.85 -12.54 11.92
CA VAL A 260 -2.62 -12.18 11.23
C VAL A 260 -2.52 -13.06 10.00
N ALA A 261 -2.44 -12.43 8.84
CA ALA A 261 -2.33 -13.13 7.57
C ALA A 261 -1.01 -12.73 6.89
N PRO A 262 -0.27 -13.68 6.32
CA PRO A 262 0.90 -13.35 5.53
C PRO A 262 0.46 -12.62 4.29
N GLN A 263 1.32 -11.70 3.87
CA GLN A 263 1.23 -11.15 2.54
C GLN A 263 1.67 -12.25 1.56
N GLY A 264 0.84 -12.57 0.57
CA GLY A 264 1.18 -13.65 -0.37
C GLY A 264 1.93 -13.12 -1.59
N PHE A 265 1.99 -13.91 -2.66
CA PHE A 265 2.54 -13.51 -3.95
C PHE A 265 1.59 -13.96 -5.07
N ASN A 266 1.41 -13.14 -6.11
CA ASN A 266 0.57 -13.56 -7.23
C ASN A 266 1.35 -14.46 -8.17
N SER A 267 1.37 -15.75 -7.82
CA SER A 267 1.97 -16.78 -8.65
C SER A 267 1.43 -16.73 -10.09
N SER A 268 0.14 -16.46 -10.32
CA SER A 268 -0.37 -16.46 -11.70
C SER A 268 0.20 -15.37 -12.61
N ALA A 269 0.67 -14.24 -12.06
CA ALA A 269 1.29 -13.18 -12.83
C ALA A 269 2.81 -13.39 -12.97
N TRP A 270 3.46 -13.79 -11.87
CA TRP A 270 4.92 -13.81 -11.76
C TRP A 270 5.53 -15.21 -11.73
N ASP A 271 4.78 -16.24 -12.15
CA ASP A 271 5.28 -17.61 -12.30
C ASP A 271 6.06 -17.74 -13.61
N PRO A 272 7.39 -17.96 -13.55
CA PRO A 272 8.23 -18.01 -14.75
C PRO A 272 7.85 -19.13 -15.71
N SER A 273 7.05 -20.11 -15.29
CA SER A 273 6.60 -21.22 -16.14
C SER A 273 5.49 -20.82 -17.11
N VAL A 274 4.74 -19.76 -16.82
CA VAL A 274 3.60 -19.27 -17.63
C VAL A 274 3.65 -17.77 -17.93
N ASP A 275 4.64 -17.06 -17.39
CA ASP A 275 4.85 -15.63 -17.57
C ASP A 275 5.08 -15.26 -19.04
N LYS A 276 4.20 -14.42 -19.58
CA LYS A 276 4.19 -14.04 -21.00
C LYS A 276 5.21 -12.96 -21.32
N PHE A 277 5.76 -12.27 -20.32
CA PHE A 277 6.79 -11.26 -20.50
C PHE A 277 8.17 -11.87 -20.67
N LEU A 278 8.33 -13.16 -20.33
CA LEU A 278 9.63 -13.83 -20.45
C LEU A 278 9.91 -14.27 -21.88
N PRO A 279 11.14 -14.08 -22.39
CA PRO A 279 11.55 -14.57 -23.71
C PRO A 279 11.52 -16.10 -23.78
N GLN A 280 11.73 -16.78 -22.65
CA GLN A 280 11.56 -18.21 -22.51
C GLN A 280 11.16 -18.58 -21.09
N ASN A 281 10.05 -19.29 -20.96
CA ASN A 281 9.58 -19.80 -19.66
C ASN A 281 10.52 -20.87 -19.08
N TYR A 282 10.55 -20.94 -17.75
CA TYR A 282 11.29 -21.96 -17.01
C TYR A 282 10.58 -22.32 -15.70
N SER A 283 10.94 -23.45 -15.13
CA SER A 283 10.42 -23.89 -13.83
C SER A 283 11.55 -24.44 -12.95
N ALA A 284 11.26 -24.71 -11.68
CA ALA A 284 12.20 -25.38 -10.77
C ALA A 284 12.71 -26.71 -11.33
N ASP A 285 11.88 -27.43 -12.11
CA ASP A 285 12.25 -28.69 -12.75
C ASP A 285 12.99 -28.51 -14.09
N ASN A 286 12.85 -27.35 -14.74
CA ASN A 286 13.49 -27.06 -16.02
C ASN A 286 14.01 -25.62 -16.08
N MET A 287 15.26 -25.44 -15.69
CA MET A 287 15.93 -24.14 -15.60
C MET A 287 16.52 -23.62 -16.93
N LYS A 288 16.32 -24.32 -18.06
CA LYS A 288 16.94 -23.95 -19.35
C LYS A 288 16.54 -22.55 -19.83
N GLY A 289 15.31 -22.11 -19.55
CA GLY A 289 14.85 -20.76 -19.91
C GLY A 289 15.53 -19.65 -19.11
N LYS A 290 16.04 -19.94 -17.90
CA LYS A 290 16.68 -18.92 -17.04
C LYS A 290 17.91 -18.29 -17.69
N SER A 291 18.74 -19.08 -18.37
CA SER A 291 19.91 -18.54 -19.09
C SER A 291 19.50 -17.62 -20.24
N VAL A 292 18.38 -17.89 -20.90
CA VAL A 292 17.85 -17.03 -21.97
C VAL A 292 17.30 -15.72 -21.40
N CYS A 293 16.56 -15.78 -20.27
CA CYS A 293 16.16 -14.58 -19.54
C CYS A 293 17.36 -13.74 -19.10
N LYS A 294 18.42 -14.36 -18.59
CA LYS A 294 19.65 -13.66 -18.16
C LYS A 294 20.34 -12.95 -19.32
N VAL A 295 20.55 -13.63 -20.45
CA VAL A 295 21.18 -13.02 -21.64
C VAL A 295 20.30 -11.90 -22.18
N SER A 296 18.98 -12.10 -22.24
CA SER A 296 18.04 -11.07 -22.67
C SER A 296 18.08 -9.85 -21.75
N LEU A 297 18.18 -10.04 -20.44
CA LEU A 297 18.33 -8.94 -19.47
C LEU A 297 19.64 -8.18 -19.71
N GLN A 298 20.75 -8.90 -19.88
CA GLN A 298 22.05 -8.29 -20.15
C GLN A 298 22.03 -7.47 -21.44
N GLN A 299 21.44 -8.01 -22.52
CA GLN A 299 21.29 -7.32 -23.80
C GLN A 299 20.41 -6.08 -23.67
N HIS A 300 19.27 -6.19 -22.99
CA HIS A 300 18.34 -5.07 -22.80
C HIS A 300 18.98 -3.92 -22.02
N LEU A 301 19.85 -4.24 -21.07
CA LEU A 301 20.56 -3.27 -20.24
C LEU A 301 21.94 -2.87 -20.80
N GLY A 302 22.36 -3.41 -21.95
CA GLY A 302 23.68 -3.17 -22.53
C GLY A 302 24.84 -3.63 -21.64
N LEU A 303 24.63 -4.66 -20.82
CA LEU A 303 25.63 -5.31 -19.97
C LEU A 303 26.40 -6.38 -20.77
N GLN A 304 27.67 -6.63 -20.42
CA GLN A 304 28.46 -7.66 -21.12
C GLN A 304 27.92 -9.08 -20.84
N GLU A 305 27.72 -9.87 -21.90
CA GLU A 305 27.16 -11.24 -21.81
C GLU A 305 28.08 -12.26 -21.09
N LYS A 306 29.35 -11.91 -20.84
CA LYS A 306 30.35 -12.80 -20.23
C LYS A 306 30.31 -12.87 -18.69
N ALA A 307 29.48 -12.04 -18.04
CA ALA A 307 29.43 -11.99 -16.59
C ALA A 307 28.79 -13.26 -15.99
N SER A 308 29.45 -13.80 -14.96
CA SER A 308 29.05 -15.07 -14.34
C SER A 308 27.86 -14.93 -13.39
N ILE A 309 27.64 -13.76 -12.78
CA ILE A 309 26.58 -13.51 -11.79
C ILE A 309 25.92 -12.14 -12.06
N VAL A 310 24.60 -12.12 -12.23
CA VAL A 310 23.78 -10.90 -12.23
C VAL A 310 23.12 -10.77 -10.86
N LEU A 311 23.51 -9.74 -10.12
CA LEU A 311 22.93 -9.38 -8.84
C LEU A 311 22.02 -8.17 -9.03
N VAL A 312 20.82 -8.24 -8.47
CA VAL A 312 19.86 -7.14 -8.55
C VAL A 312 19.57 -6.62 -7.15
N GLY A 313 19.84 -5.34 -6.95
CA GLY A 313 19.37 -4.57 -5.81
C GLY A 313 18.01 -3.99 -6.14
N PHE A 314 16.99 -4.36 -5.38
CA PHE A 314 15.67 -3.77 -5.53
C PHE A 314 15.59 -2.51 -4.66
N THR A 315 15.22 -1.38 -5.25
CA THR A 315 15.08 -0.10 -4.56
C THR A 315 13.61 0.32 -4.59
N LEU A 316 12.91 0.24 -3.47
CA LEU A 316 11.51 0.64 -3.37
C LEU A 316 11.38 1.88 -2.50
N VAL A 317 11.24 3.04 -3.14
CA VAL A 317 11.00 4.26 -2.40
C VAL A 317 9.50 4.56 -2.41
N GLU A 318 8.89 4.49 -1.23
CA GLU A 318 7.55 5.05 -0.97
C GLU A 318 7.66 6.42 -0.27
N ASP A 319 6.67 7.28 -0.53
CA ASP A 319 6.56 8.69 -0.17
C ASP A 319 6.60 8.98 1.36
N THR A 320 7.79 8.95 1.97
CA THR A 320 8.13 9.69 3.20
C THR A 320 9.56 10.24 3.09
N PRO A 321 9.91 11.38 3.73
CA PRO A 321 11.23 12.02 3.59
C PRO A 321 12.38 11.24 4.25
N ALA A 322 12.26 9.93 4.43
CA ALA A 322 13.32 9.07 4.91
C ALA A 322 13.18 7.65 4.33
N LYS A 323 14.01 7.37 3.32
CA LYS A 323 14.69 6.08 3.08
C LYS A 323 13.79 4.93 2.62
N VAL A 324 14.13 4.32 1.49
CA VAL A 324 14.86 3.03 1.38
C VAL A 324 14.81 2.58 -0.07
N GLY A 325 15.91 1.99 -0.53
CA GLY A 325 15.89 1.03 -1.60
C GLY A 325 17.31 0.60 -1.90
N CYS A 326 17.70 -0.55 -1.34
CA CYS A 326 18.86 -0.63 -0.44
C CYS A 326 18.78 0.48 0.64
N ILE A 327 18.92 0.19 1.92
CA ILE A 327 18.90 1.26 2.92
C ILE A 327 20.15 2.15 2.71
N PHE A 328 20.02 3.18 1.87
CA PHE A 328 20.69 4.45 2.06
C PHE A 328 19.82 5.22 3.03
N SER A 329 20.22 5.04 4.27
CA SER A 329 19.76 5.79 5.40
C SER A 329 20.71 6.97 5.55
N ASP A 330 20.22 8.20 5.65
CA ASP A 330 20.90 9.38 6.25
C ASP A 330 21.48 9.16 7.67
N ILE A 331 21.81 7.91 8.03
CA ILE A 331 22.54 7.56 9.22
C ILE A 331 23.69 6.64 8.77
N PHE A 332 24.87 7.27 8.71
CA PHE A 332 26.25 6.79 8.54
C PHE A 332 26.84 6.70 7.12
N ASN A 333 27.75 7.65 6.82
CA ASN A 333 28.80 7.57 5.80
C ASN A 333 29.61 6.25 5.80
N ILE A 334 29.50 5.42 6.85
CA ILE A 334 30.30 4.21 7.07
C ILE A 334 29.70 2.99 6.34
N GLU A 335 28.37 2.86 6.22
CA GLU A 335 27.73 1.74 5.50
C GLU A 335 27.80 1.91 3.98
N LEU A 336 27.69 3.16 3.51
CA LEU A 336 27.92 3.52 2.11
C LEU A 336 29.34 3.11 1.69
N GLU A 337 30.38 3.46 2.45
CA GLU A 337 31.76 3.09 2.13
C GLU A 337 32.02 1.58 2.14
N ASN A 338 31.38 0.83 3.05
CA ASN A 338 31.46 -0.64 3.06
C ASN A 338 30.78 -1.26 1.83
N LEU A 339 29.60 -0.76 1.45
CA LEU A 339 28.89 -1.20 0.27
C LEU A 339 29.64 -0.83 -1.02
N LYS A 340 30.19 0.38 -1.09
CA LYS A 340 31.08 0.84 -2.16
C LYS A 340 32.27 -0.11 -2.33
N THR A 341 32.91 -0.48 -1.23
CA THR A 341 34.02 -1.44 -1.23
C THR A 341 33.56 -2.80 -1.73
N LEU A 342 32.38 -3.27 -1.32
CA LEU A 342 31.79 -4.55 -1.74
C LEU A 342 31.46 -4.58 -3.23
N ILE A 343 30.81 -3.54 -3.74
CA ILE A 343 30.47 -3.37 -5.17
C ILE A 343 31.75 -3.30 -5.99
N TRP A 344 32.73 -2.51 -5.56
CA TRP A 344 34.01 -2.40 -6.25
C TRP A 344 34.76 -3.75 -6.29
N MET A 345 34.79 -4.49 -5.17
CA MET A 345 35.39 -5.82 -5.11
C MET A 345 34.66 -6.84 -5.99
N ALA A 346 33.33 -6.78 -6.04
CA ALA A 346 32.50 -7.70 -6.80
C ALA A 346 32.51 -7.40 -8.31
N SER A 347 32.49 -6.12 -8.72
CA SER A 347 32.60 -5.71 -10.13
C SER A 347 33.91 -6.21 -10.74
N ARG A 348 35.02 -6.12 -9.99
CA ARG A 348 36.33 -6.68 -10.41
C ARG A 348 36.36 -8.21 -10.53
N ARG A 349 35.36 -8.90 -10.00
CA ARG A 349 35.14 -10.35 -10.14
C ARG A 349 34.09 -10.69 -11.21
N GLY A 350 33.65 -9.72 -12.00
CA GLY A 350 32.69 -9.91 -13.09
C GLY A 350 31.25 -10.07 -12.61
N VAL A 351 30.90 -9.50 -11.45
CA VAL A 351 29.52 -9.40 -10.97
C VAL A 351 28.87 -8.15 -11.54
N GLN A 352 27.65 -8.30 -12.07
CA GLN A 352 26.86 -7.19 -12.56
C GLN A 352 25.82 -6.78 -11.54
N PHE A 353 25.56 -5.47 -11.45
CA PHE A 353 24.57 -4.89 -10.55
C PHE A 353 23.49 -4.17 -11.34
N VAL A 354 22.23 -4.53 -11.10
CA VAL A 354 21.07 -3.77 -11.58
C VAL A 354 20.35 -3.20 -10.36
N PHE A 355 20.14 -1.90 -10.36
CA PHE A 355 19.35 -1.20 -9.36
C PHE A 355 18.06 -0.75 -10.03
N MET A 356 16.92 -1.12 -9.46
CA MET A 356 15.61 -0.72 -10.00
C MET A 356 14.85 0.10 -8.97
N SER A 357 14.46 1.32 -9.35
CA SER A 357 13.62 2.22 -8.55
C SER A 357 12.17 2.17 -9.02
N SER A 358 11.23 2.15 -8.06
CA SER A 358 9.78 2.29 -8.33
C SER A 358 9.27 3.73 -8.34
N ALA A 359 10.11 4.72 -7.98
CA ALA A 359 9.64 6.09 -7.76
C ALA A 359 9.32 6.83 -9.07
N GLN A 360 8.16 7.51 -9.11
CA GLN A 360 7.80 8.49 -10.15
C GLN A 360 7.92 9.94 -9.66
N THR A 361 8.45 10.17 -8.45
CA THR A 361 8.52 11.51 -7.83
C THR A 361 9.77 12.29 -8.28
N PRO A 362 9.62 13.48 -8.89
CA PRO A 362 10.75 14.33 -9.28
C PRO A 362 11.38 14.97 -8.03
N GLY A 363 12.56 14.50 -7.64
CA GLY A 363 13.36 15.04 -6.53
C GLY A 363 14.12 13.97 -5.74
N LEU A 364 13.60 12.74 -5.74
CA LEU A 364 14.15 11.62 -4.99
C LEU A 364 15.27 10.85 -5.74
N ASN A 365 15.43 11.15 -7.02
CA ASN A 365 16.51 10.61 -7.84
C ASN A 365 17.90 11.11 -7.42
N SER A 366 18.03 12.16 -6.61
CA SER A 366 19.32 12.81 -6.33
C SER A 366 20.38 11.91 -5.66
N ALA A 367 19.98 10.98 -4.78
CA ALA A 367 20.92 10.05 -4.14
C ALA A 367 21.36 8.91 -5.07
N LEU A 368 20.43 8.38 -5.88
CA LEU A 368 20.74 7.37 -6.90
C LEU A 368 21.51 7.98 -8.07
N GLU A 369 21.17 9.20 -8.49
CA GLU A 369 21.88 9.98 -9.49
C GLU A 369 23.30 10.29 -9.01
N TYR A 370 23.48 10.69 -7.74
CA TYR A 370 24.81 10.84 -7.15
C TYR A 370 25.59 9.52 -7.15
N PHE A 371 24.94 8.41 -6.77
CA PHE A 371 25.55 7.09 -6.74
C PHE A 371 25.88 6.57 -8.15
N GLU A 372 25.05 6.86 -9.15
CA GLU A 372 25.25 6.58 -10.58
C GLU A 372 26.38 7.43 -11.17
N GLU A 373 26.46 8.70 -10.81
CA GLU A 373 27.56 9.59 -11.22
C GLU A 373 28.91 9.17 -10.64
N GLU A 374 28.92 8.72 -9.38
CA GLU A 374 30.12 8.25 -8.68
C GLU A 374 30.60 6.89 -9.20
N PHE A 375 29.67 5.99 -9.58
CA PHE A 375 29.96 4.65 -10.10
C PHE A 375 29.61 4.51 -11.58
N LYS A 376 30.39 5.17 -12.45
CA LYS A 376 30.38 4.90 -13.90
C LYS A 376 31.14 3.62 -14.23
N ASP A 377 30.52 2.47 -13.93
CA ASP A 377 31.06 1.14 -14.24
C ASP A 377 30.21 0.46 -15.34
N GLU A 378 30.88 -0.19 -16.30
CA GLU A 378 30.23 -0.94 -17.38
C GLU A 378 29.34 -2.07 -16.85
N ASN A 379 29.59 -2.57 -15.64
CA ASN A 379 28.85 -3.64 -14.97
C ASN A 379 27.67 -3.16 -14.10
N MET A 380 27.36 -1.86 -14.06
CA MET A 380 26.32 -1.30 -13.21
C MET A 380 25.23 -0.58 -14.03
N ARG A 381 23.96 -0.82 -13.72
CA ARG A 381 22.82 -0.17 -14.38
C ARG A 381 21.79 0.30 -13.37
N PHE A 382 21.30 1.52 -13.56
CA PHE A 382 20.25 2.12 -12.75
C PHE A 382 18.99 2.28 -13.60
N LEU A 383 17.88 1.72 -13.13
CA LEU A 383 16.57 1.80 -13.76
C LEU A 383 15.73 2.78 -12.96
N ASN A 384 15.71 4.02 -13.43
CA ASN A 384 15.04 5.14 -12.75
C ASN A 384 13.56 5.25 -13.11
N LYS A 385 13.02 4.29 -13.89
CA LYS A 385 11.61 4.20 -14.24
C LYS A 385 11.13 2.77 -14.09
N TYR A 386 9.98 2.60 -13.46
CA TYR A 386 9.31 1.31 -13.40
C TYR A 386 8.76 0.93 -14.78
N ASP A 387 9.21 -0.22 -15.28
CA ASP A 387 8.67 -0.91 -16.45
C ASP A 387 8.29 -2.33 -16.02
N GLU A 388 7.01 -2.68 -16.14
CA GLU A 388 6.49 -3.98 -15.71
C GLU A 388 7.16 -5.12 -16.49
N THR A 389 7.30 -5.01 -17.81
CA THR A 389 7.93 -6.05 -18.64
C THR A 389 9.38 -6.25 -18.22
N LEU A 390 10.10 -5.16 -17.99
CA LEU A 390 11.48 -5.22 -17.50
C LEU A 390 11.56 -5.80 -16.09
N ALA A 391 10.62 -5.48 -15.19
CA ALA A 391 10.58 -6.03 -13.84
C ALA A 391 10.42 -7.57 -13.86
N HIS A 392 9.54 -8.11 -14.70
CA HIS A 392 9.39 -9.55 -14.92
C HIS A 392 10.72 -10.18 -15.39
N LEU A 393 11.38 -9.56 -16.37
CA LEU A 393 12.65 -10.03 -16.90
C LEU A 393 13.79 -9.92 -15.88
N VAL A 394 13.82 -8.86 -15.09
CA VAL A 394 14.77 -8.63 -14.00
C VAL A 394 14.64 -9.75 -12.97
N LEU A 395 13.43 -10.02 -12.45
CA LEU A 395 13.21 -11.12 -11.49
C LEU A 395 13.62 -12.47 -12.07
N ALA A 396 13.24 -12.75 -13.31
CA ALA A 396 13.48 -14.03 -13.96
C ALA A 396 14.94 -14.25 -14.36
N GLY A 397 15.65 -13.19 -14.78
CA GLY A 397 17.02 -13.23 -15.27
C GLY A 397 18.10 -13.07 -14.20
N SER A 398 17.72 -12.73 -12.97
CA SER A 398 18.64 -12.54 -11.85
C SER A 398 19.15 -13.84 -11.26
N ASP A 399 20.42 -13.86 -10.87
CA ASP A 399 21.00 -14.98 -10.11
C ASP A 399 20.81 -14.78 -8.60
N ILE A 400 20.94 -13.53 -8.13
CA ILE A 400 20.80 -13.15 -6.73
C ILE A 400 19.96 -11.88 -6.66
N MET A 401 18.97 -11.89 -5.77
CA MET A 401 18.21 -10.70 -5.41
C MET A 401 18.56 -10.27 -3.99
N LEU A 402 18.87 -8.99 -3.81
CA LEU A 402 19.02 -8.40 -2.49
C LEU A 402 17.68 -7.80 -2.06
N CYS A 403 17.05 -8.42 -1.08
CA CYS A 403 15.89 -7.86 -0.38
C CYS A 403 16.38 -7.21 0.92
N PRO A 404 16.48 -5.88 1.00
CA PRO A 404 17.03 -5.18 2.15
C PRO A 404 16.12 -5.24 3.38
N SER A 405 14.81 -5.45 3.18
CA SER A 405 13.87 -5.74 4.25
C SER A 405 12.97 -6.93 3.89
N PHE A 406 12.57 -7.71 4.89
CA PHE A 406 11.49 -8.72 4.74
C PHE A 406 10.10 -8.08 4.79
N ASP A 407 10.04 -6.77 5.07
CA ASP A 407 8.83 -5.96 5.10
C ASP A 407 8.46 -5.43 3.70
N ASP A 408 9.24 -5.70 2.65
CA ASP A 408 9.02 -5.18 1.30
C ASP A 408 7.92 -5.94 0.54
N THR A 409 6.86 -5.22 0.24
CA THR A 409 5.51 -5.72 -0.07
C THR A 409 5.11 -5.56 -1.55
N VAL A 410 5.97 -4.99 -2.41
CA VAL A 410 5.57 -4.51 -3.75
C VAL A 410 5.22 -5.61 -4.77
N LEU A 411 5.63 -6.85 -4.53
CA LEU A 411 5.27 -8.00 -5.37
C LEU A 411 4.21 -8.90 -4.72
N GLN A 412 3.65 -8.48 -3.59
CA GLN A 412 2.88 -9.36 -2.70
C GLN A 412 1.36 -9.22 -2.94
N ILE A 413 0.66 -10.34 -3.05
CA ILE A 413 -0.80 -10.51 -3.28
C ILE A 413 -1.28 -11.64 -2.38
N PRO A 414 -2.45 -11.58 -1.71
CA PRO A 414 -2.83 -12.53 -0.64
C PRO A 414 -2.52 -14.00 -0.92
N ALA A 415 -1.99 -14.70 0.09
CA ALA A 415 -1.75 -16.14 0.03
C ALA A 415 -3.09 -16.86 -0.12
N GLN A 416 -3.19 -17.72 -1.13
CA GLN A 416 -4.40 -18.52 -1.38
C GLN A 416 -4.52 -19.62 -0.33
N HIS A 417 -5.11 -19.30 0.81
CA HIS A 417 -5.61 -20.28 1.76
C HIS A 417 -7.12 -20.11 1.96
#